data_AF-A0A6N7WJH1-F1
#
_entry.id   AF-A0A6N7WJH1-F1
#
_cell.length_a   1.000
_cell.length_b   1.000
_cell.length_c   1.000
_cell.angle_alpha   90.00
_cell.angle_beta   90.00
_cell.angle_gamma   90.00
#
_symmetry.space_group_name_H-M   'P 1'
#
loop_
_entity.id
_entity.type
_entity.pdbx_description
1 polymer ?
#
loop_
_entity_poly.entity_id
_entity_poly.type
_entity_poly.pdbx_seq_one_letter_code
_entity_poly.pdbx_strand_id
1 'polypeptide(L)'
;MEIERVESAFNGVRKGLERIGAEMYTGSHEAPEKAGEYNLRVSAYDDGGNVAIADKTVGVTKWHAPKTNWQPTDPVNIEDYNRIKNNLEFLNERASELYAAFLVQDMGADKIGYRTDYHADEWNLFEQNLDTINKHIFTQDYGPTVRFFDNGPFIDWEELNRLEGAILQMNILLDNLEAGLARLSFRLGDWKGVKV
;
A
#
# COMPACT_ATOMS: atom_id res chain seq x y z
N MET A 1 -10.01 -5.94 37.79
CA MET A 1 -10.47 -5.12 36.67
C MET A 1 -10.10 -5.91 35.44
N GLU A 2 -11.05 -6.69 34.96
CA GLU A 2 -10.88 -7.50 33.76
C GLU A 2 -11.55 -6.77 32.59
N ILE A 3 -10.90 -6.77 31.43
CA ILE A 3 -11.49 -6.19 30.22
C ILE A 3 -12.62 -7.13 29.78
N GLU A 4 -13.86 -6.63 29.82
CA GLU A 4 -15.06 -7.36 29.43
C GLU A 4 -15.13 -7.50 27.90
N ARG A 5 -14.90 -6.39 27.17
CA ARG A 5 -14.85 -6.41 25.71
C ARG A 5 -14.01 -5.27 25.14
N VAL A 6 -13.52 -5.46 23.93
CA VAL A 6 -12.84 -4.42 23.14
C VAL A 6 -13.54 -4.29 21.80
N GLU A 7 -13.76 -3.04 21.37
CA GLU A 7 -14.37 -2.70 20.10
C GLU A 7 -13.48 -1.75 19.33
N SER A 8 -13.57 -1.79 18.01
CA SER A 8 -12.96 -0.83 17.11
C SER A 8 -14.02 -0.17 16.24
N ALA A 9 -13.88 1.12 15.99
CA ALA A 9 -14.72 1.91 15.12
C ALA A 9 -13.88 2.53 14.02
N PHE A 10 -14.23 2.25 12.76
CA PHE A 10 -13.51 2.70 11.59
C PHE A 10 -14.49 2.96 10.45
N ASN A 11 -14.36 4.11 9.78
CA ASN A 11 -15.24 4.52 8.68
C ASN A 11 -16.76 4.36 8.97
N GLY A 12 -17.18 4.70 10.19
CA GLY A 12 -18.58 4.58 10.64
C GLY A 12 -19.02 3.16 10.99
N VAL A 13 -18.19 2.14 10.79
CA VAL A 13 -18.47 0.75 11.14
C VAL A 13 -17.83 0.40 12.49
N ARG A 14 -18.58 -0.25 13.37
CA ARG A 14 -18.08 -0.77 14.65
C ARG A 14 -17.97 -2.29 14.60
N LYS A 15 -16.87 -2.83 15.11
CA LYS A 15 -16.64 -4.27 15.24
C LYS A 15 -16.04 -4.61 16.59
N GLY A 16 -16.48 -5.71 17.19
CA GLY A 16 -15.81 -6.31 18.34
C GLY A 16 -14.45 -6.90 17.92
N LEU A 17 -13.45 -6.76 18.78
CA LEU A 17 -12.14 -7.39 18.62
C LEU A 17 -12.10 -8.71 19.39
N GLU A 18 -11.48 -9.72 18.80
CA GLU A 18 -11.32 -11.04 19.40
C GLU A 18 -10.07 -11.08 20.30
N ARG A 19 -10.22 -11.62 21.50
CA ARG A 19 -9.11 -11.77 22.45
C ARG A 19 -8.21 -12.93 22.01
N ILE A 20 -6.93 -12.65 21.79
CA ILE A 20 -5.91 -13.64 21.39
C ILE A 20 -4.80 -13.82 22.43
N GLY A 21 -4.82 -13.04 23.51
CA GLY A 21 -3.88 -13.17 24.63
C GLY A 21 -4.40 -12.47 25.89
N ALA A 22 -3.56 -12.40 26.92
CA ALA A 22 -3.92 -11.76 28.18
C ALA A 22 -4.39 -10.31 27.97
N GLU A 23 -3.68 -9.56 27.11
CA GLU A 23 -3.93 -8.14 26.79
C GLU A 23 -3.88 -7.87 25.28
N MET A 24 -3.96 -8.91 24.45
CA MET A 24 -3.89 -8.80 22.99
C MET A 24 -5.23 -9.11 22.36
N TYR A 25 -5.64 -8.23 21.44
CA TYR A 25 -6.89 -8.32 20.70
C TYR A 25 -6.62 -8.14 19.22
N THR A 26 -7.40 -8.82 18.39
CA THR A 26 -7.28 -8.75 16.92
C THR A 26 -8.65 -8.54 16.27
N GLY A 27 -8.65 -8.02 15.05
CA GLY A 27 -9.84 -7.85 14.24
C GLY A 27 -9.51 -7.15 12.93
N SER A 28 -10.46 -7.14 12.01
CA SER A 28 -10.29 -6.55 10.68
C SER A 28 -11.47 -5.68 10.29
N HIS A 29 -11.17 -4.59 9.58
CA HIS A 29 -12.15 -3.73 8.92
C HIS A 29 -12.04 -3.86 7.42
N GLU A 30 -13.14 -3.60 6.73
CA GLU A 30 -13.10 -3.39 5.29
C GLU A 30 -12.55 -2.00 5.02
N ALA A 31 -11.62 -1.90 4.06
CA ALA A 31 -11.08 -0.63 3.63
C ALA A 31 -12.17 0.24 2.99
N PRO A 32 -12.23 1.56 3.28
CA PRO A 32 -13.10 2.51 2.62
C PRO A 32 -12.95 2.51 1.10
N GLU A 33 -14.01 2.86 0.38
CA GLU A 33 -13.97 2.95 -1.09
C GLU A 33 -13.09 4.09 -1.62
N LYS A 34 -12.80 5.08 -0.79
CA LYS A 34 -11.94 6.23 -1.13
C LYS A 34 -10.62 6.11 -0.40
N ALA A 35 -9.54 6.46 -1.08
CA ALA A 35 -8.25 6.62 -0.43
C ALA A 35 -8.27 7.87 0.47
N GLY A 36 -7.37 7.89 1.46
CA GLY A 36 -7.18 9.03 2.35
C GLY A 36 -6.94 8.63 3.80
N GLU A 37 -6.93 9.62 4.68
CA GLU A 37 -6.76 9.42 6.11
C GLU A 37 -8.10 9.19 6.81
N TYR A 38 -8.15 8.15 7.65
CA TYR A 38 -9.34 7.75 8.39
C TYR A 38 -9.02 7.59 9.88
N ASN A 39 -9.94 8.03 10.72
CA ASN A 39 -9.82 7.82 12.17
C ASN A 39 -10.24 6.40 12.54
N LEU A 40 -9.33 5.68 13.19
CA LEU A 40 -9.56 4.42 13.89
C LEU A 40 -9.67 4.71 15.38
N ARG A 41 -10.82 4.39 15.96
CA ARG A 41 -11.06 4.46 17.41
C ARG A 41 -11.10 3.05 17.99
N VAL A 42 -10.35 2.79 19.05
CA VAL A 42 -10.42 1.56 19.83
C VAL A 42 -10.95 1.88 21.23
N SER A 43 -11.97 1.14 21.66
CA SER A 43 -12.62 1.29 22.97
C SER A 43 -12.54 -0.02 23.74
N ALA A 44 -11.98 0.00 24.95
CA ALA A 44 -11.95 -1.13 25.87
C ALA A 44 -12.89 -0.87 27.05
N TYR A 45 -13.78 -1.82 27.33
CA TYR A 45 -14.78 -1.75 28.38
C TYR A 45 -14.40 -2.74 29.48
N ASP A 46 -14.45 -2.31 30.74
CA ASP A 46 -14.20 -3.17 31.90
C ASP A 46 -15.50 -3.58 32.62
N ASP A 47 -15.37 -4.56 33.52
CA ASP A 47 -16.43 -5.09 34.38
C ASP A 47 -17.01 -4.06 35.39
N GLY A 48 -16.33 -2.92 35.55
CA GLY A 48 -16.74 -1.81 36.40
C GLY A 48 -17.53 -0.72 35.66
N GLY A 49 -17.71 -0.84 34.34
CA GLY A 49 -18.37 0.14 33.50
C GLY A 49 -17.49 1.32 33.05
N ASN A 50 -16.17 1.23 33.25
CA ASN A 50 -15.23 2.20 32.70
C ASN A 50 -14.92 1.90 31.23
N VAL A 51 -14.54 2.95 30.49
CA VAL A 51 -14.14 2.84 29.09
C VAL A 51 -12.83 3.58 28.86
N ALA A 52 -11.84 2.87 28.32
CA ALA A 52 -10.61 3.46 27.82
C ALA A 52 -10.71 3.62 26.29
N ILE A 53 -10.29 4.77 25.76
CA ILE A 53 -10.38 5.09 24.32
C ILE A 53 -8.99 5.45 23.79
N ALA A 54 -8.63 4.90 22.63
CA ALA A 54 -7.48 5.29 21.84
C ALA A 54 -7.91 5.65 20.42
N ASP A 55 -7.48 6.82 19.95
CA ASP A 55 -7.71 7.28 18.57
C ASP A 55 -6.39 7.23 17.79
N LYS A 56 -6.42 6.73 16.56
CA LYS A 56 -5.29 6.67 15.63
C LYS A 56 -5.74 7.05 14.23
N THR A 57 -4.94 7.85 13.52
CA THR A 57 -5.13 8.09 12.10
C THR A 57 -4.50 6.95 11.30
N VAL A 58 -5.25 6.40 10.34
CA VAL A 58 -4.82 5.33 9.45
C VAL A 58 -4.96 5.81 8.01
N GLY A 59 -3.88 5.71 7.24
CA GLY A 59 -3.93 5.91 5.80
C GLY A 59 -4.57 4.70 5.14
N VAL A 60 -5.52 4.92 4.24
CA VAL A 60 -6.09 3.90 3.36
C VAL A 60 -5.63 4.24 1.96
N THR A 61 -4.85 3.34 1.37
CA THR A 61 -4.47 3.44 -0.03
C THR A 61 -5.44 2.61 -0.87
N LYS A 62 -5.71 3.07 -2.10
CA LYS A 62 -6.54 2.33 -3.06
C LYS A 62 -5.81 2.31 -4.40
N TRP A 63 -5.83 1.17 -5.06
CA TRP A 63 -5.34 1.06 -6.43
C TRP A 63 -6.15 1.96 -7.38
N HIS A 64 -5.43 2.79 -8.11
CA HIS A 64 -5.95 3.60 -9.21
C HIS A 64 -5.30 3.14 -10.51
N ALA A 65 -6.09 2.90 -11.56
CA ALA A 65 -5.53 2.49 -12.86
C ALA A 65 -4.50 3.52 -13.36
N PRO A 66 -3.21 3.15 -13.54
CA PRO A 66 -2.18 4.08 -13.98
C PRO A 66 -2.44 4.58 -15.40
N LYS A 67 -2.03 5.82 -15.68
CA LYS A 67 -2.07 6.39 -17.02
C LYS A 67 -0.74 6.07 -17.71
N THR A 68 -0.74 5.11 -18.64
CA THR A 68 0.48 4.64 -19.32
C THR A 68 0.53 5.05 -20.79
N ASN A 69 -0.25 6.06 -21.16
CA ASN A 69 -0.38 6.56 -22.53
C ASN A 69 -0.23 8.09 -22.61
N TRP A 70 0.57 8.66 -21.71
CA TRP A 70 0.91 10.08 -21.68
C TRP A 70 1.38 10.55 -23.05
N GLN A 71 0.87 11.72 -23.46
CA GLN A 71 1.28 12.40 -24.68
C GLN A 71 2.11 13.64 -24.34
N PRO A 72 2.98 14.13 -25.26
CA PRO A 72 3.77 15.34 -25.05
C PRO A 72 2.95 16.59 -24.70
N THR A 73 1.67 16.61 -25.08
CA THR A 73 0.73 17.73 -24.85
C THR A 73 -0.07 17.61 -23.56
N ASP A 74 0.04 16.47 -22.86
CA ASP A 74 -0.75 16.22 -21.66
C ASP A 74 -0.16 17.00 -20.47
N PRO A 75 -0.95 17.85 -19.79
CA PRO A 75 -0.51 18.46 -18.55
C PRO A 75 -0.54 17.46 -17.41
N VAL A 76 0.41 17.57 -16.47
CA VAL A 76 0.34 16.90 -15.18
C VAL A 76 -0.50 17.73 -14.22
N ASN A 77 -1.58 17.14 -13.68
CA ASN A 77 -2.43 17.77 -12.66
C ASN A 77 -2.24 17.11 -11.28
N ILE A 78 -2.94 17.65 -10.28
CA ILE A 78 -2.85 17.18 -8.89
C ILE A 78 -3.41 15.76 -8.76
N GLU A 79 -4.42 15.40 -9.56
CA GLU A 79 -5.00 14.07 -9.58
C GLU A 79 -4.01 13.03 -10.13
N ASP A 80 -3.20 13.40 -11.11
CA ASP A 80 -2.12 12.56 -11.65
C ASP A 80 -1.01 12.35 -10.62
N TYR A 81 -0.56 13.42 -9.97
CA TYR A 81 0.44 13.33 -8.89
C TYR A 81 -0.04 12.42 -7.75
N ASN A 82 -1.24 12.67 -7.22
CA ASN A 82 -1.80 11.88 -6.13
C ASN A 82 -2.05 10.43 -6.55
N ARG A 83 -2.46 10.17 -7.81
CA ARG A 83 -2.61 8.80 -8.34
C ARG A 83 -1.28 8.03 -8.27
N ILE A 84 -0.21 8.63 -8.78
CA ILE A 84 1.12 8.00 -8.81
C ILE A 84 1.59 7.69 -7.39
N LYS A 85 1.51 8.69 -6.50
CA LYS A 85 1.89 8.55 -5.10
C LYS A 85 1.11 7.42 -4.42
N ASN A 86 -0.21 7.46 -4.49
CA ASN A 86 -1.09 6.50 -3.80
C ASN A 86 -0.91 5.08 -4.36
N ASN A 87 -0.58 4.92 -5.64
CA ASN A 87 -0.27 3.61 -6.20
C ASN A 87 1.08 3.05 -5.72
N LEU A 88 2.10 3.89 -5.50
CA LEU A 88 3.37 3.45 -4.92
C LEU A 88 3.17 3.00 -3.46
N GLU A 89 2.38 3.73 -2.68
CA GLU A 89 2.01 3.33 -1.31
C GLU A 89 1.23 2.01 -1.32
N PHE A 90 0.22 1.90 -2.19
CA PHE A 90 -0.56 0.66 -2.37
C PHE A 90 0.33 -0.54 -2.71
N LEU A 91 1.30 -0.36 -3.62
CA LEU A 91 2.25 -1.41 -3.97
C LEU A 91 3.13 -1.81 -2.78
N ASN A 92 3.60 -0.85 -1.97
CA ASN A 92 4.39 -1.17 -0.78
C ASN A 92 3.58 -1.94 0.27
N GLU A 93 2.34 -1.52 0.54
CA GLU A 93 1.43 -2.21 1.47
C GLU A 93 1.21 -3.66 1.01
N ARG A 94 0.78 -3.82 -0.25
CA ARG A 94 0.50 -5.13 -0.83
C ARG A 94 1.75 -6.02 -0.91
N ALA A 95 2.89 -5.47 -1.31
CA ALA A 95 4.15 -6.20 -1.36
C ALA A 95 4.59 -6.64 0.04
N SER A 96 4.37 -5.81 1.06
CA SER A 96 4.74 -6.13 2.45
C SER A 96 3.87 -7.22 3.08
N GLU A 97 2.68 -7.48 2.53
CA GLU A 97 1.83 -8.62 2.92
C GLU A 97 2.28 -9.92 2.25
N LEU A 98 2.71 -9.86 0.98
CA LEU A 98 3.10 -11.03 0.19
C LEU A 98 4.56 -11.45 0.38
N TYR A 99 5.44 -10.48 0.71
CA TYR A 99 6.88 -10.67 0.94
C TYR A 99 7.26 -10.27 2.38
N ALA A 100 8.56 -10.28 2.69
CA ALA A 100 9.03 -9.71 3.95
C ALA A 100 8.80 -8.19 3.95
N ALA A 101 8.10 -7.70 4.98
CA ALA A 101 7.76 -6.28 5.12
C ALA A 101 9.00 -5.38 5.01
N PHE A 102 8.84 -4.28 4.28
CA PHE A 102 9.88 -3.28 4.04
C PHE A 102 9.27 -1.88 3.99
N LEU A 103 10.10 -0.87 4.19
CA LEU A 103 9.67 0.52 4.24
C LEU A 103 10.08 1.25 2.97
N VAL A 104 9.20 2.13 2.51
CA VAL A 104 9.48 3.17 1.52
C VAL A 104 9.58 4.53 2.21
N GLN A 105 10.11 5.53 1.52
CA GLN A 105 10.17 6.89 2.05
C GLN A 105 8.79 7.54 2.05
N ASP A 106 8.51 8.37 3.05
CA ASP A 106 7.29 9.15 3.13
C ASP A 106 7.22 10.16 1.97
N MET A 107 6.14 10.11 1.20
CA MET A 107 5.88 10.99 0.05
C MET A 107 4.93 12.15 0.40
N GLY A 108 4.53 12.27 1.67
CA GLY A 108 3.69 13.33 2.18
C GLY A 108 2.19 13.18 1.88
N ALA A 109 1.40 14.12 2.38
CA ALA A 109 -0.05 14.13 2.20
C ALA A 109 -0.47 14.41 0.74
N ASP A 110 -1.72 14.09 0.41
CA ASP A 110 -2.29 14.40 -0.91
C ASP A 110 -2.26 15.92 -1.18
N LYS A 111 -1.91 16.29 -2.40
CA LYS A 111 -2.02 17.69 -2.85
C LYS A 111 -3.50 18.03 -3.02
N ILE A 112 -3.96 19.06 -2.29
CA ILE A 112 -5.37 19.50 -2.27
C ILE A 112 -5.63 20.82 -3.01
N GLY A 113 -4.58 21.55 -3.38
CA GLY A 113 -4.69 22.90 -3.94
C GLY A 113 -4.23 23.01 -5.39
N TYR A 114 -4.86 23.89 -6.16
CA TYR A 114 -4.45 24.24 -7.53
C TYR A 114 -3.16 25.08 -7.61
N ARG A 115 -2.68 25.60 -6.46
CA ARG A 115 -1.40 26.34 -6.33
C ARG A 115 -0.32 25.52 -5.64
N THR A 116 -0.46 24.20 -5.60
CA THR A 116 0.58 23.37 -5.00
C THR A 116 1.73 23.26 -6.00
N ASP A 117 2.88 23.79 -5.64
CA ASP A 117 4.08 23.65 -6.46
C ASP A 117 4.50 22.17 -6.48
N TYR A 118 5.02 21.73 -7.62
CA TYR A 118 5.65 20.42 -7.77
C TYR A 118 7.14 20.61 -7.58
N HIS A 119 7.72 19.93 -6.60
CA HIS A 119 9.15 20.04 -6.29
C HIS A 119 9.92 18.85 -6.86
N ALA A 120 11.20 19.06 -7.19
CA ALA A 120 12.01 18.03 -7.82
C ALA A 120 12.30 16.86 -6.86
N ASP A 121 12.40 17.14 -5.56
CA ASP A 121 12.57 16.15 -4.51
C ASP A 121 11.37 15.21 -4.38
N GLU A 122 10.14 15.70 -4.56
CA GLU A 122 8.92 14.89 -4.57
C GLU A 122 8.96 13.82 -5.67
N TRP A 123 9.32 14.18 -6.91
CA TRP A 123 9.49 13.22 -7.99
C TRP A 123 10.68 12.28 -7.77
N ASN A 124 11.76 12.78 -7.20
CA ASN A 124 12.89 11.93 -6.81
C ASN A 124 12.51 10.91 -5.74
N LEU A 125 11.57 11.22 -4.84
CA LEU A 125 11.04 10.26 -3.88
C LEU A 125 10.24 9.16 -4.57
N PHE A 126 9.45 9.50 -5.59
CA PHE A 126 8.70 8.50 -6.38
C PHE A 126 9.65 7.50 -7.06
N GLU A 127 10.70 8.03 -7.70
CA GLU A 127 11.76 7.25 -8.33
C GLU A 127 12.47 6.30 -7.35
N GLN A 128 12.84 6.81 -6.17
CA GLN A 128 13.50 6.02 -5.13
C GLN A 128 12.59 4.95 -4.54
N ASN A 129 11.32 5.26 -4.33
CA ASN A 129 10.34 4.31 -3.79
C ASN A 129 10.01 3.22 -4.82
N LEU A 130 9.86 3.56 -6.09
CA LEU A 130 9.69 2.59 -7.17
C LEU A 130 10.87 1.59 -7.22
N ASP A 131 12.11 2.08 -7.19
CA ASP A 131 13.31 1.25 -7.19
C ASP A 131 13.40 0.38 -5.92
N THR A 132 13.05 0.95 -4.76
CA THR A 132 13.00 0.21 -3.49
C THR A 132 11.99 -0.93 -3.54
N ILE A 133 10.77 -0.69 -4.05
CA ILE A 133 9.74 -1.72 -4.21
C ILE A 133 10.25 -2.82 -5.15
N ASN A 134 10.77 -2.45 -6.33
CA ASN A 134 11.30 -3.39 -7.31
C ASN A 134 12.35 -4.36 -6.72
N LYS A 135 13.24 -3.84 -5.88
CA LYS A 135 14.29 -4.62 -5.21
C LYS A 135 13.75 -5.63 -4.19
N HIS A 136 12.62 -5.34 -3.55
CA HIS A 136 12.05 -6.18 -2.50
C HIS A 136 11.04 -7.22 -2.99
N ILE A 137 10.36 -6.97 -4.12
CA ILE A 137 9.41 -7.93 -4.70
C ILE A 137 10.10 -8.96 -5.60
N PHE A 138 10.29 -8.60 -6.87
CA PHE A 138 11.00 -9.36 -7.87
C PHE A 138 11.65 -8.36 -8.82
N THR A 139 12.97 -8.27 -8.77
CA THR A 139 13.72 -7.25 -9.51
C THR A 139 13.57 -7.45 -11.02
N GLN A 140 12.98 -6.46 -11.68
CA GLN A 140 12.89 -6.36 -13.14
C GLN A 140 13.58 -5.11 -13.64
N ASP A 141 13.90 -5.09 -14.94
CA ASP A 141 14.39 -3.89 -15.60
C ASP A 141 13.21 -3.04 -16.09
N TYR A 142 13.00 -1.89 -15.43
CA TYR A 142 12.00 -0.89 -15.80
C TYR A 142 12.64 0.40 -16.36
N GLY A 143 13.87 0.27 -16.86
CA GLY A 143 14.69 1.40 -17.27
C GLY A 143 15.42 2.09 -16.10
N PRO A 144 16.29 3.05 -16.41
CA PRO A 144 17.10 3.72 -15.41
C PRO A 144 16.25 4.66 -14.54
N THR A 145 16.59 4.72 -13.25
CA THR A 145 16.07 5.76 -12.35
C THR A 145 16.48 7.14 -12.84
N VAL A 146 15.52 8.04 -12.98
CA VAL A 146 15.78 9.43 -13.35
C VAL A 146 15.97 10.29 -12.10
N ARG A 147 16.78 11.34 -12.21
CA ARG A 147 16.99 12.31 -11.12
C ARG A 147 16.64 13.71 -11.59
N PHE A 148 15.72 14.33 -10.87
CA PHE A 148 15.25 15.70 -11.09
C PHE A 148 16.03 16.69 -10.23
N PHE A 149 16.14 17.92 -10.72
CA PHE A 149 16.80 19.03 -10.03
C PHE A 149 15.88 20.26 -10.03
N ASP A 150 15.95 21.05 -8.97
CA ASP A 150 15.20 22.31 -8.90
C ASP A 150 15.60 23.25 -10.05
N ASN A 151 14.60 23.91 -10.64
CA ASN A 151 14.74 24.72 -11.86
C ASN A 151 15.25 23.94 -13.09
N GLY A 152 15.26 22.61 -13.03
CA GLY A 152 15.51 21.74 -14.18
C GLY A 152 14.27 21.56 -15.05
N PRO A 153 14.39 20.75 -16.12
CA PRO A 153 13.23 20.32 -16.91
C PRO A 153 12.20 19.63 -16.01
N PHE A 154 10.93 19.97 -16.22
CA PHE A 154 9.83 19.24 -15.59
C PHE A 154 9.78 17.81 -16.14
N ILE A 155 9.23 16.88 -15.36
CA ILE A 155 9.04 15.48 -15.79
C ILE A 155 8.27 15.42 -17.11
N ASP A 156 8.77 14.62 -18.05
CA ASP A 156 8.17 14.49 -19.37
C ASP A 156 7.24 13.27 -19.48
N TRP A 157 6.52 13.21 -20.60
CA TRP A 157 5.56 12.16 -20.88
C TRP A 157 6.20 10.78 -21.06
N GLU A 158 7.46 10.69 -21.50
CA GLU A 158 8.17 9.42 -21.64
C GLU A 158 8.45 8.84 -20.26
N GLU A 159 8.92 9.69 -19.36
CA GLU A 159 9.24 9.32 -18.00
C GLU A 159 7.99 8.98 -17.18
N LEU A 160 6.89 9.71 -17.36
CA LEU A 160 5.60 9.36 -16.78
C LEU A 160 5.10 7.99 -17.28
N ASN A 161 5.24 7.70 -18.57
CA ASN A 161 4.89 6.39 -19.12
C ASN A 161 5.76 5.26 -18.56
N ARG A 162 7.06 5.52 -18.35
CA ARG A 162 7.98 4.56 -17.73
C ARG A 162 7.60 4.29 -16.28
N LEU A 163 7.42 5.34 -15.48
CA LEU A 163 7.08 5.27 -14.07
C LEU A 163 5.73 4.58 -13.84
N GLU A 164 4.65 5.08 -14.45
CA GLU A 164 3.30 4.50 -14.30
C GLU A 164 3.21 3.10 -14.94
N GLY A 165 3.97 2.85 -16.01
CA GLY A 165 4.10 1.54 -16.62
C GLY A 165 4.75 0.52 -15.68
N ALA A 166 5.84 0.90 -15.00
CA ALA A 166 6.50 0.06 -14.01
C ALA A 166 5.57 -0.27 -12.84
N ILE A 167 4.87 0.74 -12.29
CA ILE A 167 3.86 0.56 -11.24
C ILE A 167 2.79 -0.47 -11.68
N LEU A 168 2.27 -0.33 -12.89
CA LEU A 168 1.28 -1.28 -13.44
C LEU A 168 1.84 -2.71 -13.53
N GLN A 169 3.04 -2.88 -14.07
CA GLN A 169 3.66 -4.20 -14.22
C GLN A 169 3.96 -4.86 -12.88
N MET A 170 4.41 -4.10 -11.88
CA MET A 170 4.60 -4.61 -10.53
C MET A 170 3.28 -5.07 -9.91
N ASN A 171 2.19 -4.31 -10.08
CA ASN A 171 0.89 -4.73 -9.56
C ASN A 171 0.41 -6.03 -10.21
N ILE A 172 0.57 -6.17 -11.54
CA ILE A 172 0.25 -7.41 -12.27
C ILE A 172 1.11 -8.58 -11.76
N LEU A 173 2.38 -8.35 -11.45
CA LEU A 173 3.24 -9.38 -10.87
C LEU A 173 2.70 -9.85 -9.51
N LEU A 174 2.31 -8.91 -8.64
CA LEU A 174 1.73 -9.24 -7.33
C LEU A 174 0.40 -9.99 -7.48
N ASP A 175 -0.45 -9.62 -8.45
CA ASP A 175 -1.68 -10.37 -8.78
C ASP A 175 -1.39 -11.83 -9.13
N ASN A 176 -0.38 -12.05 -9.98
CA ASN A 176 0.02 -13.40 -10.39
C ASN A 176 0.58 -14.20 -9.22
N LEU A 177 1.34 -13.57 -8.33
CA LEU A 177 1.89 -14.22 -7.14
C LEU A 177 0.77 -14.65 -6.19
N GLU A 178 -0.17 -13.76 -5.90
CA GLU A 178 -1.30 -14.03 -5.02
C GLU A 178 -2.18 -15.17 -5.56
N ALA A 179 -2.47 -15.14 -6.87
CA ALA A 179 -3.19 -16.23 -7.53
C ALA A 179 -2.42 -17.57 -7.49
N GLY A 180 -1.08 -17.53 -7.55
CA GLY A 180 -0.20 -18.71 -7.48
C GLY A 180 -0.11 -19.31 -6.07
N LEU A 181 -0.03 -18.48 -5.03
CA LEU A 181 0.04 -18.91 -3.62
C LEU A 181 -1.17 -19.76 -3.21
N ALA A 182 -2.34 -19.52 -3.81
CA ALA A 182 -3.56 -20.23 -3.47
C ALA A 182 -3.55 -21.73 -3.83
N ARG A 183 -2.57 -22.27 -4.59
CA ARG A 183 -2.63 -23.67 -5.07
C ARG A 183 -1.27 -24.35 -5.27
N LEU A 184 -0.84 -25.13 -4.27
CA LEU A 184 0.03 -26.30 -4.46
C LEU A 184 -0.58 -27.54 -3.80
N SER A 185 -1.64 -28.10 -4.40
CA SER A 185 -2.10 -29.44 -4.05
C SER A 185 -1.18 -30.48 -4.68
N PHE A 186 -0.27 -31.08 -3.92
CA PHE A 186 0.50 -32.24 -4.36
C PHE A 186 0.06 -33.49 -3.61
N ARG A 187 0.02 -34.62 -4.33
CA ARG A 187 -0.18 -35.95 -3.73
C ARG A 187 1.19 -36.62 -3.66
N LEU A 188 1.69 -36.87 -2.45
CA LEU A 188 2.86 -37.71 -2.27
C LEU A 188 2.49 -39.11 -2.78
N GLY A 189 3.26 -39.64 -3.74
CA GLY A 189 3.04 -40.98 -4.26
C GLY A 189 3.18 -42.02 -3.14
N ASP A 190 2.28 -43.02 -3.11
CA ASP A 190 2.35 -44.16 -2.21
C ASP A 190 3.68 -44.90 -2.42
N TRP A 191 4.62 -44.71 -1.49
CA TRP A 191 5.86 -45.47 -1.45
C TRP A 191 5.54 -46.94 -1.14
N LYS A 192 5.35 -47.75 -2.19
CA LYS A 192 5.42 -49.21 -2.06
C LYS A 192 6.87 -49.58 -1.77
N GLY A 193 7.19 -49.67 -0.47
CA GLY A 193 8.47 -50.20 -0.01
C GLY A 193 8.72 -51.59 -0.60
N VAL A 194 9.79 -51.71 -1.39
CA VAL A 194 10.37 -53.00 -1.72
C VAL A 194 11.09 -53.49 -0.47
N LYS A 195 10.64 -54.61 0.10
CA LYS A 195 11.41 -55.34 1.11
C LYS A 195 12.61 -55.98 0.41
N VAL A 196 13.81 -55.63 0.84
CA VAL A 196 15.02 -56.46 0.69
C VAL A 196 15.24 -57.18 2.01
#